data_AF-A0A2E3VWJ1-F1
#
_entry.id   AF-A0A2E3VWJ1-F1
#
_cell.length_a   1.000
_cell.length_b   1.000
_cell.length_c   1.000
_cell.angle_alpha   90.00
_cell.angle_beta   90.00
_cell.angle_gamma   90.00
#
_symmetry.space_group_name_H-M   'P 1'
#
loop_
_entity.id
_entity.type
_entity.pdbx_description
1 polymer ?
#
loop_
_entity_poly.entity_id
_entity_poly.type
_entity_poly.pdbx_seq_one_letter_code
_entity_poly.pdbx_strand_id
1 'polypeptide(L)'
;MKEVLNDKFFEDYWMKSYYHLKNIQYMEFNSGSIEKILRDQFLEPRDFLLAKNGQFVNEQLITSLSSKPLFNRRERIVDSSKALKLVNSNKCSLKIFSVNRWSRPVSTTRESLQRLTNHYCSANLYYTPANGCCFSRHKDGYDIFIYQVEGSKEWYLGDINEEDGEKESKESDVKIVLNAGDILYLPANIAHYAKCTSDASIHVTFGLHRPDYFSMYEYFLEKLRPKYQKEFEMMPSENAYNKEALGNKMSAMQVELKALFSQPQAVDEFINYYLNESISIKNTTPGERI
;
A
#
# COMPACT_ATOMS: atom_id res chain seq x y z
N MET A 1 15.78 -5.19 10.80
CA MET A 1 14.64 -4.47 11.43
C MET A 1 14.71 -4.36 12.94
N LYS A 2 15.09 -5.37 13.73
CA LYS A 2 15.24 -5.19 15.19
C LYS A 2 16.24 -4.09 15.57
N GLU A 3 17.35 -3.98 14.85
CA GLU A 3 18.33 -2.90 15.05
C GLU A 3 17.77 -1.51 14.72
N VAL A 4 16.82 -1.43 13.79
CA VAL A 4 16.14 -0.19 13.37
C VAL A 4 15.05 0.19 14.36
N LEU A 5 14.23 -0.78 14.77
CA LEU A 5 13.13 -0.65 15.71
C LEU A 5 13.62 -0.92 17.15
N ASN A 6 14.64 -0.18 17.58
CA ASN A 6 15.17 -0.24 18.95
C ASN A 6 14.44 0.77 19.86
N ASP A 7 14.75 0.75 21.16
CA ASP A 7 14.07 1.61 22.14
C ASP A 7 14.19 3.10 21.78
N LYS A 8 15.38 3.55 21.33
CA LYS A 8 15.60 4.93 20.88
C LYS A 8 14.66 5.29 19.73
N PHE A 9 14.43 4.38 18.78
CA PHE A 9 13.52 4.62 17.68
C PHE A 9 12.09 4.89 18.18
N PHE A 10 11.58 4.05 19.07
CA PHE A 10 10.24 4.20 19.62
C PHE A 10 10.09 5.42 20.52
N GLU A 11 11.14 5.78 21.26
CA GLU A 11 11.15 6.93 22.15
C GLU A 11 11.23 8.25 21.37
N ASP A 12 12.11 8.36 20.38
CA ASP A 12 12.45 9.66 19.78
C ASP A 12 11.72 9.91 18.44
N TYR A 13 11.43 8.87 17.66
CA TYR A 13 11.06 9.02 16.24
C TYR A 13 9.69 8.47 15.89
N TRP A 14 9.31 7.32 16.46
CA TRP A 14 8.05 6.65 16.15
C TRP A 14 6.85 7.58 16.33
N MET A 15 6.16 7.82 15.22
CA MET A 15 5.01 8.71 15.07
C MET A 15 5.28 10.18 15.42
N LYS A 16 6.55 10.60 15.44
CA LYS A 16 6.99 11.93 15.88
C LYS A 16 7.81 12.66 14.83
N SER A 17 8.84 12.00 14.29
CA SER A 17 9.79 12.62 13.36
C SER A 17 10.39 11.60 12.40
N TYR A 18 10.98 12.07 11.31
CA TYR A 18 11.68 11.20 10.38
C TYR A 18 12.96 10.63 11.00
N TYR A 19 13.39 9.46 10.51
CA TYR A 19 14.63 8.83 10.95
C TYR A 19 15.39 8.23 9.77
N HIS A 20 16.62 8.72 9.53
CA HIS A 20 17.50 8.24 8.47
C HIS A 20 18.61 7.36 9.07
N LEU A 21 18.62 6.09 8.68
CA LEU A 21 19.67 5.13 9.01
C LEU A 21 20.49 4.83 7.76
N LYS A 22 21.81 4.86 7.91
CA LYS A 22 22.73 4.62 6.79
C LYS A 22 23.28 3.20 6.80
N ASN A 23 23.43 2.62 5.62
CA ASN A 23 24.16 1.36 5.40
C ASN A 23 23.69 0.17 6.27
N ILE A 24 22.38 -0.07 6.35
CA ILE A 24 21.82 -1.21 7.11
C ILE A 24 21.90 -2.52 6.32
N GLN A 25 21.95 -2.46 4.98
CA GLN A 25 22.13 -3.61 4.05
C GLN A 25 21.46 -4.92 4.50
N TYR A 26 20.14 -4.93 4.68
CA TYR A 26 19.43 -6.07 5.29
C TYR A 26 18.54 -6.86 4.33
N MET A 27 18.53 -6.49 3.05
CA MET A 27 17.67 -7.11 2.05
C MET A 27 18.38 -7.26 0.72
N GLU A 28 18.45 -8.50 0.25
CA GLU A 28 18.90 -8.83 -1.10
C GLU A 28 17.75 -8.63 -2.09
N PHE A 29 17.72 -7.47 -2.73
CA PHE A 29 16.84 -7.17 -3.85
C PHE A 29 17.64 -6.35 -4.86
N ASN A 30 17.37 -6.51 -6.16
CA ASN A 30 18.08 -5.79 -7.21
C ASN A 30 17.19 -5.59 -8.45
N SER A 31 17.68 -4.84 -9.43
CA SER A 31 17.03 -4.60 -10.72
C SER A 31 16.67 -5.88 -11.48
N GLY A 32 17.50 -6.92 -11.40
CA GLY A 32 17.22 -8.24 -11.98
C GLY A 32 15.96 -8.90 -11.42
N SER A 33 15.59 -8.61 -10.17
CA SER A 33 14.32 -9.06 -9.60
C SER A 33 13.11 -8.42 -10.27
N ILE A 34 13.20 -7.16 -10.70
CA ILE A 34 12.10 -6.47 -11.43
C ILE A 34 11.88 -7.15 -12.78
N GLU A 35 12.94 -7.39 -13.54
CA GLU A 35 12.84 -8.07 -14.83
C GLU A 35 12.23 -9.47 -14.68
N LYS A 36 12.69 -10.21 -13.66
CA LYS A 36 12.16 -11.55 -13.34
C LYS A 36 10.67 -11.50 -13.01
N ILE A 37 10.22 -10.51 -12.22
CA ILE A 37 8.80 -10.34 -11.89
C ILE A 37 7.99 -10.05 -13.15
N LEU A 38 8.41 -9.08 -13.96
CA LEU A 38 7.68 -8.69 -15.16
C LEU A 38 7.63 -9.81 -16.19
N ARG A 39 8.68 -10.62 -16.31
CA ARG A 39 8.78 -11.72 -17.28
C ARG A 39 8.08 -12.99 -16.84
N ASP A 40 8.25 -13.39 -15.58
CA ASP A 40 7.92 -14.75 -15.15
C ASP A 40 6.57 -14.83 -14.41
N GLN A 41 5.97 -13.70 -14.01
CA GLN A 41 4.72 -13.66 -13.24
C GLN A 41 3.51 -13.28 -14.08
N PHE A 42 2.35 -13.84 -13.72
CA PHE A 42 1.07 -13.36 -14.24
C PHE A 42 0.67 -12.09 -13.48
N LEU A 43 0.79 -10.94 -14.15
CA LEU A 43 0.45 -9.64 -13.60
C LEU A 43 -0.88 -9.15 -14.17
N GLU A 44 -1.69 -8.56 -13.30
CA GLU A 44 -2.90 -7.85 -13.66
C GLU A 44 -2.63 -6.34 -13.71
N PRO A 45 -3.47 -5.54 -14.40
CA PRO A 45 -3.27 -4.09 -14.47
C PRO A 45 -3.16 -3.41 -13.09
N ARG A 46 -3.83 -3.97 -12.07
CA ARG A 46 -3.78 -3.49 -10.67
C ARG A 46 -2.45 -3.76 -9.95
N ASP A 47 -1.60 -4.63 -10.48
CA ASP A 47 -0.36 -5.05 -9.81
C ASP A 47 0.78 -4.03 -9.97
N PHE A 48 0.66 -3.07 -10.89
CA PHE A 48 1.65 -2.01 -11.03
C PHE A 48 1.08 -0.74 -11.67
N LEU A 49 1.90 0.30 -11.65
CA LEU A 49 1.61 1.59 -12.23
C LEU A 49 2.86 2.13 -12.92
N LEU A 50 2.68 2.78 -14.07
CA LEU A 50 3.76 3.48 -14.76
C LEU A 50 3.52 4.98 -14.72
N ALA A 51 4.59 5.73 -14.51
CA ALA A 51 4.57 7.18 -14.56
C ALA A 51 5.69 7.68 -15.48
N LYS A 52 5.40 8.74 -16.23
CA LYS A 52 6.37 9.47 -17.05
C LYS A 52 6.25 10.94 -16.72
N ASN A 53 7.33 11.55 -16.27
CA ASN A 53 7.37 12.96 -15.84
C ASN A 53 6.26 13.29 -14.83
N GLY A 54 6.09 12.45 -13.80
CA GLY A 54 5.06 12.63 -12.76
C GLY A 54 3.62 12.30 -13.20
N GLN A 55 3.37 11.98 -14.47
CA GLN A 55 2.03 11.65 -14.98
C GLN A 55 1.86 10.16 -15.24
N PHE A 56 0.70 9.60 -14.89
CA PHE A 56 0.41 8.20 -15.11
C PHE A 56 0.27 7.86 -16.59
N VAL A 57 0.90 6.77 -16.99
CA VAL A 57 0.82 6.22 -18.35
C VAL A 57 -0.45 5.39 -18.46
N ASN A 58 -1.18 5.55 -19.56
CA ASN A 58 -2.40 4.78 -19.82
C ASN A 58 -2.10 3.27 -19.83
N GLU A 59 -2.82 2.50 -19.01
CA GLU A 59 -2.68 1.05 -18.86
C GLU A 59 -2.88 0.28 -20.19
N GLN A 60 -3.56 0.85 -21.17
CA GLN A 60 -3.75 0.23 -22.48
C GLN A 60 -2.45 0.06 -23.26
N LEU A 61 -1.42 0.85 -22.94
CA LEU A 61 -0.09 0.80 -23.57
C LEU A 61 0.74 -0.41 -23.12
N ILE A 62 0.38 -1.00 -21.97
CA ILE A 62 1.09 -2.10 -21.32
C ILE A 62 0.27 -3.37 -21.19
N THR A 63 -0.98 -3.33 -21.65
CA THR A 63 -1.88 -4.48 -21.60
C THR A 63 -2.19 -5.00 -23.01
N SER A 64 -2.57 -6.27 -23.07
CA SER A 64 -3.11 -6.93 -24.25
C SER A 64 -4.43 -7.60 -23.88
N LEU A 65 -5.32 -7.77 -24.86
CA LEU A 65 -6.52 -8.58 -24.64
C LEU A 65 -6.07 -10.03 -24.44
N SER A 66 -6.48 -10.66 -23.34
CA SER A 66 -6.22 -12.08 -23.13
C SER A 66 -6.85 -12.89 -24.28
N SER A 67 -6.04 -13.70 -24.94
CA SER A 67 -6.51 -14.70 -25.90
C SER A 67 -6.90 -16.02 -25.22
N LYS A 68 -6.71 -16.14 -23.89
CA LYS A 68 -6.98 -17.38 -23.14
C LYS A 68 -8.47 -17.47 -22.75
N PRO A 69 -9.19 -18.55 -23.13
CA PRO A 69 -10.65 -18.66 -22.98
C PRO A 69 -11.14 -19.01 -21.57
N LEU A 70 -10.29 -18.98 -20.55
CA LEU A 70 -10.61 -19.52 -19.21
C LEU A 70 -11.68 -18.73 -18.45
N PHE A 71 -11.98 -17.51 -18.87
CA PHE A 71 -13.10 -16.73 -18.37
C PHE A 71 -13.78 -16.06 -19.56
N ASN A 72 -15.12 -16.12 -19.65
CA ASN A 72 -15.94 -15.48 -20.69
C ASN A 72 -15.89 -13.92 -20.64
N ARG A 73 -14.76 -13.34 -20.26
CA ARG A 73 -14.51 -11.90 -20.18
C ARG A 73 -13.28 -11.57 -21.02
N ARG A 74 -13.41 -10.54 -21.87
CA ARG A 74 -12.28 -9.90 -22.55
C ARG A 74 -11.48 -9.08 -21.53
N GLU A 75 -10.79 -9.75 -20.62
CA GLU A 75 -9.94 -9.07 -19.64
C GLU A 75 -8.60 -8.70 -20.27
N ARG A 76 -8.13 -7.49 -19.93
CA ARG A 76 -6.82 -7.00 -20.30
C ARG A 76 -5.80 -7.56 -19.31
N ILE A 77 -4.82 -8.27 -19.82
CA ILE A 77 -3.69 -8.77 -19.04
C ILE A 77 -2.45 -7.96 -19.37
N VAL A 78 -1.49 -7.96 -18.46
CA VAL A 78 -0.23 -7.27 -18.66
C VAL A 78 0.58 -7.99 -19.73
N ASP A 79 1.08 -7.22 -20.69
CA ASP A 79 2.02 -7.70 -21.71
C ASP A 79 3.45 -7.48 -21.20
N SER A 80 4.07 -8.55 -20.71
CA SER A 80 5.42 -8.54 -20.15
C SER A 80 6.46 -7.91 -21.09
N SER A 81 6.35 -8.17 -22.41
CA SER A 81 7.28 -7.62 -23.39
C SER A 81 7.13 -6.11 -23.53
N LYS A 82 5.89 -5.59 -23.52
CA LYS A 82 5.65 -4.14 -23.51
C LYS A 82 6.11 -3.49 -22.21
N ALA A 83 5.83 -4.12 -21.06
CA ALA A 83 6.24 -3.61 -19.76
C ALA A 83 7.77 -3.51 -19.64
N LEU A 84 8.49 -4.59 -19.97
CA LEU A 84 9.96 -4.62 -19.99
C LEU A 84 10.53 -3.58 -20.96
N LYS A 85 9.95 -3.42 -22.15
CA LYS A 85 10.39 -2.41 -23.11
C LYS A 85 10.28 -0.99 -22.56
N LEU A 86 9.24 -0.68 -21.79
CA LEU A 86 9.07 0.63 -21.18
C LEU A 86 10.03 0.85 -20.01
N VAL A 87 10.23 -0.15 -19.16
CA VAL A 87 11.22 -0.08 -18.07
C VAL A 87 12.62 0.13 -18.65
N ASN A 88 13.02 -0.70 -19.61
CA ASN A 88 14.35 -0.64 -20.24
C ASN A 88 14.55 0.61 -21.12
N SER A 89 13.48 1.33 -21.45
CA SER A 89 13.60 2.59 -22.17
C SER A 89 14.19 3.71 -21.29
N ASN A 90 14.25 3.52 -19.97
CA ASN A 90 14.67 4.52 -18.98
C ASN A 90 13.89 5.84 -19.09
N LYS A 91 12.65 5.80 -19.58
CA LYS A 91 11.78 6.97 -19.74
C LYS A 91 10.58 6.97 -18.80
N CYS A 92 10.32 5.86 -18.13
CA CYS A 92 9.17 5.70 -17.24
C CYS A 92 9.62 5.17 -15.88
N SER A 93 9.07 5.76 -14.83
CA SER A 93 9.07 5.19 -13.49
C SER A 93 8.03 4.07 -13.39
N LEU A 94 8.31 3.08 -12.57
CA LEU A 94 7.46 1.92 -12.33
C LEU A 94 7.22 1.78 -10.84
N LYS A 95 5.96 1.59 -10.45
CA LYS A 95 5.57 1.14 -9.11
C LYS A 95 4.98 -0.26 -9.22
N ILE A 96 5.53 -1.25 -8.52
CA ILE A 96 4.93 -2.59 -8.38
C ILE A 96 4.28 -2.67 -6.99
N PHE A 97 2.99 -2.95 -6.96
CA PHE A 97 2.23 -3.11 -5.71
C PHE A 97 2.49 -4.48 -5.11
N SER A 98 2.53 -4.56 -3.78
CA SER A 98 2.63 -5.82 -3.04
C SER A 98 3.76 -6.74 -3.54
N VAL A 99 4.95 -6.17 -3.77
CA VAL A 99 6.11 -6.88 -4.35
C VAL A 99 6.55 -8.06 -3.47
N ASN A 100 6.15 -8.08 -2.20
CA ASN A 100 6.29 -9.22 -1.29
C ASN A 100 5.69 -10.52 -1.84
N ARG A 101 4.70 -10.46 -2.75
CA ARG A 101 4.13 -11.64 -3.43
C ARG A 101 5.15 -12.41 -4.26
N TRP A 102 6.20 -11.74 -4.74
CA TRP A 102 7.19 -12.29 -5.65
C TRP A 102 8.63 -12.18 -5.14
N SER A 103 8.81 -11.71 -3.91
CA SER A 103 10.11 -11.48 -3.30
C SER A 103 10.14 -11.94 -1.86
N ARG A 104 10.82 -13.07 -1.60
CA ARG A 104 10.95 -13.63 -0.26
C ARG A 104 11.68 -12.69 0.71
N PRO A 105 12.76 -11.98 0.31
CA PRO A 105 13.40 -10.99 1.18
C PRO A 105 12.43 -9.86 1.60
N VAL A 106 11.64 -9.34 0.65
CA VAL A 106 10.64 -8.30 0.96
C VAL A 106 9.52 -8.85 1.86
N SER A 107 9.02 -10.06 1.60
CA SER A 107 8.02 -10.72 2.46
C SER A 107 8.53 -10.91 3.88
N THR A 108 9.79 -11.34 4.04
CA THR A 108 10.39 -11.55 5.36
C THR A 108 10.52 -10.24 6.14
N THR A 109 10.95 -9.16 5.50
CA THR A 109 11.01 -7.83 6.12
C THR A 109 9.61 -7.32 6.49
N ARG A 110 8.65 -7.42 5.56
CA ARG A 110 7.25 -7.05 5.81
C ARG A 110 6.70 -7.77 7.04
N GLU A 111 6.81 -9.10 7.09
CA GLU A 111 6.35 -9.91 8.22
C GLU A 111 7.04 -9.50 9.53
N SER A 112 8.33 -9.19 9.49
CA SER A 112 9.08 -8.70 10.64
C SER A 112 8.55 -7.36 11.15
N LEU A 113 8.27 -6.41 10.24
CA LEU A 113 7.64 -5.14 10.58
C LEU A 113 6.27 -5.34 11.22
N GLN A 114 5.40 -6.16 10.63
CA GLN A 114 4.06 -6.41 11.19
C GLN A 114 4.12 -6.96 12.61
N ARG A 115 5.01 -7.93 12.87
CA ARG A 115 5.18 -8.51 14.21
C ARG A 115 5.72 -7.53 15.23
N LEU A 116 6.61 -6.63 14.81
CA LEU A 116 7.26 -5.68 15.73
C LEU A 116 6.39 -4.46 16.02
N THR A 117 5.47 -4.10 15.11
CA THR A 117 4.65 -2.89 15.26
C THR A 117 3.18 -3.18 15.50
N ASN A 118 2.69 -4.40 15.25
CA ASN A 118 1.25 -4.73 15.22
C ASN A 118 0.46 -3.89 14.20
N HIS A 119 1.12 -3.47 13.11
CA HIS A 119 0.49 -2.77 11.99
C HIS A 119 0.46 -3.67 10.76
N TYR A 120 -0.59 -3.56 9.95
CA TYR A 120 -0.58 -4.15 8.62
C TYR A 120 0.51 -3.46 7.80
N CYS A 121 1.35 -4.22 7.13
CA CYS A 121 2.47 -3.70 6.37
C CYS A 121 2.25 -3.98 4.88
N SER A 122 2.03 -2.92 4.11
CA SER A 122 2.10 -2.96 2.64
C SER A 122 3.57 -2.93 2.20
N ALA A 123 3.90 -3.46 1.01
CA ALA A 123 5.25 -3.41 0.47
C ALA A 123 5.22 -3.12 -1.03
N ASN A 124 5.56 -1.90 -1.42
CA ASN A 124 5.53 -1.43 -2.80
C ASN A 124 6.94 -1.16 -3.29
N LEU A 125 7.28 -1.65 -4.48
CA LEU A 125 8.56 -1.36 -5.13
C LEU A 125 8.42 -0.20 -6.09
N TYR A 126 9.47 0.61 -6.19
CA TYR A 126 9.56 1.73 -7.10
C TYR A 126 10.89 1.67 -7.85
N TYR A 127 10.81 1.69 -9.17
CA TYR A 127 11.92 1.96 -10.06
C TYR A 127 11.75 3.37 -10.63
N THR A 128 12.81 4.16 -10.66
CA THR A 128 12.81 5.52 -11.20
C THR A 128 14.05 5.70 -12.08
N PRO A 129 13.90 6.09 -13.36
CA PRO A 129 15.04 6.41 -14.21
C PRO A 129 15.83 7.61 -13.69
N ALA A 130 17.09 7.72 -14.14
CA ALA A 130 17.96 8.86 -13.87
C ALA A 130 17.24 10.21 -14.07
N ASN A 131 17.43 11.13 -13.13
CA ASN A 131 16.82 12.47 -13.07
C ASN A 131 15.27 12.49 -13.07
N GLY A 132 14.61 11.34 -12.99
CA GLY A 132 13.16 11.22 -13.00
C GLY A 132 12.53 11.27 -11.61
N CYS A 133 11.21 11.32 -11.60
CA CYS A 133 10.36 11.14 -10.42
C CYS A 133 9.22 10.17 -10.74
N CYS A 134 8.66 9.51 -9.73
CA CYS A 134 7.54 8.58 -9.90
C CYS A 134 6.19 9.22 -9.56
N PHE A 135 6.18 10.13 -8.58
CA PHE A 135 4.98 10.80 -8.08
C PHE A 135 5.32 12.28 -7.82
N SER A 136 4.31 13.15 -7.92
CA SER A 136 4.39 14.52 -7.43
C SER A 136 4.48 14.54 -5.90
N ARG A 137 4.64 15.74 -5.31
CA ARG A 137 4.66 15.90 -3.86
C ARG A 137 3.34 15.44 -3.25
N HIS A 138 3.40 14.58 -2.23
CA HIS A 138 2.21 14.02 -1.58
C HIS A 138 2.46 13.74 -0.09
N LYS A 139 1.38 13.37 0.61
CA LYS A 139 1.38 12.88 1.98
C LYS A 139 0.80 11.47 2.00
N ASP A 140 1.42 10.57 2.74
CA ASP A 140 0.81 9.27 3.05
C ASP A 140 0.04 9.39 4.37
N GLY A 141 -1.16 8.81 4.43
CA GLY A 141 -1.98 8.75 5.66
C GLY A 141 -1.50 7.72 6.69
N TYR A 142 -0.33 7.12 6.46
CA TYR A 142 0.26 6.06 7.25
C TYR A 142 1.78 6.24 7.32
N ASP A 143 2.40 5.65 8.34
CA ASP A 143 3.84 5.65 8.51
C ASP A 143 4.51 4.81 7.41
N ILE A 144 5.67 5.23 6.92
CA ILE A 144 6.42 4.50 5.89
C ILE A 144 7.87 4.27 6.27
N PHE A 145 8.39 3.09 5.94
CA PHE A 145 9.82 2.80 5.87
C PHE A 145 10.23 2.66 4.41
N ILE A 146 11.12 3.52 3.95
CA ILE A 146 11.71 3.49 2.63
C ILE A 146 13.07 2.80 2.75
N TYR A 147 13.27 1.70 2.03
CA TYR A 147 14.57 1.07 1.89
C TYR A 147 15.13 1.33 0.49
N GLN A 148 16.28 2.00 0.42
CA GLN A 148 16.96 2.28 -0.83
C GLN A 148 17.76 1.05 -1.27
N VAL A 149 17.32 0.42 -2.36
CA VAL A 149 17.86 -0.86 -2.82
C VAL A 149 19.04 -0.64 -3.76
N GLU A 150 18.86 0.19 -4.79
CA GLU A 150 19.88 0.50 -5.80
C GLU A 150 19.88 1.98 -6.13
N GLY A 151 21.04 2.48 -6.57
CA GLY A 151 21.22 3.90 -6.92
C GLY A 151 21.02 4.82 -5.71
N SER A 152 20.66 6.07 -6.00
CA SER A 152 20.38 7.06 -4.96
C SER A 152 19.19 7.95 -5.31
N LYS A 153 18.56 8.51 -4.28
CA LYS A 153 17.39 9.37 -4.41
C LYS A 153 17.44 10.52 -3.43
N GLU A 154 17.10 11.71 -3.91
CA GLU A 154 16.91 12.90 -3.10
C GLU A 154 15.45 12.96 -2.63
N TRP A 155 15.26 12.97 -1.32
CA TRP A 155 13.98 13.09 -0.65
C TRP A 155 13.87 14.48 -0.04
N TYR A 156 12.81 15.18 -0.39
CA TYR A 156 12.51 16.53 0.10
C TYR A 156 11.31 16.43 1.02
N LEU A 157 11.47 16.81 2.28
CA LEU A 157 10.44 16.76 3.31
C LEU A 157 10.02 18.17 3.72
N GLY A 158 8.73 18.44 3.78
CA GLY A 158 8.19 19.75 4.16
C GLY A 158 6.67 19.79 4.12
N ASP A 159 6.12 20.96 3.81
CA ASP A 159 4.67 21.19 3.75
C ASP A 159 4.13 21.29 2.31
N ILE A 160 2.85 20.92 2.16
CA ILE A 160 2.04 21.24 0.97
C ILE A 160 1.32 22.53 1.33
N ASN A 161 1.77 23.66 0.78
CA ASN A 161 1.05 24.93 0.91
C ASN A 161 0.26 25.12 -0.38
N GLU A 162 -1.05 25.35 -0.29
CA GLU A 162 -1.93 25.56 -1.45
C GLU A 162 -1.46 26.75 -2.30
N GLU A 163 -0.90 27.79 -1.66
CA GLU A 163 -0.40 29.00 -2.32
C GLU A 163 0.85 28.77 -3.19
N ASP A 164 1.63 27.72 -2.90
CA ASP A 164 2.86 27.42 -3.63
C ASP A 164 2.62 26.62 -4.92
N GLY A 165 1.40 26.09 -5.11
CA GLY A 165 1.15 24.99 -6.04
C GLY A 165 1.88 23.70 -5.62
N GLU A 166 1.68 22.60 -6.35
CA GLU A 166 2.41 21.34 -6.16
C GLU A 166 3.88 21.48 -6.61
N LYS A 167 4.67 22.32 -5.94
CA LYS A 167 6.12 22.40 -6.19
C LYS A 167 6.79 21.08 -5.79
N GLU A 168 7.61 20.57 -6.70
CA GLU A 168 8.42 19.37 -6.49
C GLU A 168 9.36 19.54 -5.28
N SER A 169 10.11 20.64 -5.21
CA SER A 169 11.02 20.98 -4.09
C SER A 169 10.94 22.46 -3.72
N LYS A 170 11.11 22.76 -2.44
CA LYS A 170 11.20 24.11 -1.87
C LYS A 170 12.56 24.31 -1.19
N GLU A 171 13.02 25.56 -1.10
CA GLU A 171 14.27 25.89 -0.39
C GLU A 171 14.18 25.59 1.11
N SER A 172 12.98 25.67 1.68
CA SER A 172 12.71 25.34 3.08
C SER A 172 12.62 23.84 3.37
N ASP A 173 12.64 22.99 2.35
CA ASP A 173 12.54 21.54 2.56
C ASP A 173 13.80 20.99 3.23
N VAL A 174 13.59 20.02 4.11
CA VAL A 174 14.67 19.15 4.55
C VAL A 174 15.01 18.19 3.41
N LYS A 175 16.23 18.31 2.88
CA LYS A 175 16.76 17.42 1.84
C LYS A 175 17.55 16.26 2.46
N ILE A 176 17.15 15.04 2.16
CA ILE A 176 17.82 13.80 2.57
C ILE A 176 18.21 13.02 1.32
N VAL A 177 19.46 12.56 1.23
CA VAL A 177 19.88 11.68 0.13
C VAL A 177 19.99 10.26 0.66
N LEU A 178 19.22 9.35 0.09
CA LEU A 178 19.35 7.93 0.36
C LEU A 178 20.25 7.28 -0.67
N ASN A 179 21.22 6.51 -0.19
CA ASN A 179 22.06 5.63 -1.01
C ASN A 179 21.66 4.17 -0.78
N ALA A 180 22.07 3.28 -1.69
CA ALA A 180 21.82 1.85 -1.54
C ALA A 180 22.22 1.34 -0.14
N GLY A 181 21.29 0.66 0.52
CA GLY A 181 21.42 0.17 1.91
C GLY A 181 20.86 1.10 2.99
N ASP A 182 20.48 2.34 2.66
CA ASP A 182 19.88 3.27 3.60
C ASP A 182 18.39 2.99 3.86
N ILE A 183 17.92 3.39 5.03
CA ILE A 183 16.50 3.41 5.42
C ILE A 183 16.09 4.81 5.80
N LEU A 184 14.94 5.27 5.30
CA LEU A 184 14.25 6.45 5.79
C LEU A 184 12.89 6.06 6.35
N TYR A 185 12.67 6.33 7.62
CA TYR A 185 11.35 6.30 8.23
C TYR A 185 10.71 7.67 8.14
N LEU A 186 9.46 7.74 7.68
CA LEU A 186 8.60 8.93 7.73
C LEU A 186 7.30 8.61 8.49
N PRO A 187 6.95 9.38 9.52
CA PRO A 187 5.61 9.39 10.09
C PRO A 187 4.53 9.74 9.05
N ALA A 188 3.29 9.33 9.35
CA ALA A 188 2.12 9.73 8.58
C ALA A 188 2.01 11.27 8.44
N ASN A 189 1.46 11.71 7.31
CA ASN A 189 1.13 13.10 6.98
C ASN A 189 2.31 14.06 6.78
N ILE A 190 3.55 13.57 6.71
CA ILE A 190 4.70 14.37 6.27
C ILE A 190 4.69 14.48 4.74
N ALA A 191 4.65 15.70 4.22
CA ALA A 191 4.71 15.87 2.77
C ALA A 191 6.12 15.58 2.27
N HIS A 192 6.19 14.83 1.18
CA HIS A 192 7.45 14.42 0.63
C HIS A 192 7.43 14.34 -0.90
N TYR A 193 8.61 14.56 -1.48
CA TYR A 193 8.88 14.40 -2.90
C TYR A 193 10.21 13.69 -3.08
N ALA A 194 10.28 12.79 -4.08
CA ALA A 194 11.40 11.88 -4.24
C ALA A 194 11.92 11.89 -5.68
N LYS A 195 13.13 12.44 -5.87
CA LYS A 195 13.75 12.63 -7.18
C LYS A 195 15.01 11.79 -7.34
N CYS A 196 15.07 11.03 -8.43
CA CYS A 196 16.25 10.24 -8.77
C CYS A 196 17.44 11.15 -9.08
N THR A 197 18.64 10.71 -8.70
CA THR A 197 19.90 11.40 -8.98
C THR A 197 20.40 11.09 -10.40
N SER A 198 21.70 10.89 -10.59
CA SER A 198 22.34 10.64 -11.90
C SER A 198 22.04 9.27 -12.50
N ASP A 199 21.76 8.28 -11.66
CA ASP A 199 21.59 6.88 -12.06
C ASP A 199 20.18 6.40 -11.76
N ALA A 200 19.74 5.33 -12.42
CA ALA A 200 18.47 4.71 -12.10
C ALA A 200 18.45 4.22 -10.64
N SER A 201 17.30 4.36 -9.99
CA SER A 201 17.13 4.10 -8.56
C SER A 201 16.00 3.13 -8.31
N ILE A 202 16.20 2.24 -7.34
CA ILE A 202 15.18 1.32 -6.85
C ILE A 202 15.03 1.50 -5.35
N HIS A 203 13.78 1.64 -4.88
CA HIS A 203 13.48 1.55 -3.46
C HIS A 203 12.22 0.71 -3.21
N VAL A 204 12.11 0.20 -2.00
CA VAL A 204 10.90 -0.46 -1.51
C VAL A 204 10.34 0.38 -0.36
N THR A 205 9.06 0.72 -0.45
CA THR A 205 8.33 1.40 0.61
C THR A 205 7.46 0.40 1.34
N PHE A 206 7.68 0.29 2.65
CA PHE A 206 6.85 -0.45 3.58
C PHE A 206 5.90 0.49 4.30
N GLY A 207 4.62 0.48 3.94
CA GLY A 207 3.61 1.32 4.60
C GLY A 207 2.93 0.59 5.74
N LEU A 208 2.94 1.20 6.93
CA LEU A 208 2.38 0.66 8.18
C LEU A 208 1.01 1.27 8.46
N HIS A 209 -0.02 0.49 8.18
CA HIS A 209 -1.42 0.85 8.37
C HIS A 209 -1.85 0.46 9.78
N ARG A 210 -2.35 1.44 10.53
CA ARG A 210 -2.79 1.22 11.92
C ARG A 210 -4.18 0.60 11.89
N PRO A 211 -4.45 -0.44 12.71
CA PRO A 211 -5.82 -0.85 12.94
C PRO A 211 -6.58 0.31 13.58
N ASP A 212 -7.77 0.58 13.07
CA ASP A 212 -8.68 1.57 13.65
C ASP A 212 -9.99 0.90 14.08
N TYR A 213 -10.72 1.57 14.98
CA TYR A 213 -11.95 1.05 15.53
C TYR A 213 -13.02 0.82 14.45
N PHE A 214 -13.10 1.67 13.43
CA PHE A 214 -14.07 1.53 12.34
C PHE A 214 -13.76 0.30 11.49
N SER A 215 -12.50 0.06 11.15
CA SER A 215 -12.05 -1.15 10.45
C SER A 215 -12.46 -2.42 11.21
N MET A 216 -12.44 -2.40 12.55
CA MET A 216 -12.94 -3.51 13.37
C MET A 216 -14.46 -3.69 13.24
N TYR A 217 -15.23 -2.59 13.34
CA TYR A 217 -16.68 -2.64 13.15
C TYR A 217 -17.05 -3.16 11.76
N GLU A 218 -16.40 -2.66 10.71
CA GLU A 218 -16.61 -3.11 9.33
C GLU A 218 -16.32 -4.61 9.17
N TYR A 219 -15.22 -5.10 9.74
CA TYR A 219 -14.89 -6.53 9.72
C TYR A 219 -16.02 -7.41 10.27
N PHE A 220 -16.54 -7.07 11.45
CA PHE A 220 -17.61 -7.84 12.07
C PHE A 220 -18.95 -7.69 11.35
N LEU A 221 -19.25 -6.51 10.81
CA LEU A 221 -20.43 -6.29 9.98
C LEU A 221 -20.38 -7.10 8.68
N GLU A 222 -19.23 -7.15 8.01
CA GLU A 222 -19.02 -7.98 6.81
C GLU A 222 -19.18 -9.47 7.11
N LYS A 223 -18.69 -9.94 8.27
CA LYS A 223 -18.92 -11.33 8.70
C LYS A 223 -20.39 -11.67 8.87
N LEU A 224 -21.18 -10.72 9.36
CA LEU A 224 -22.61 -10.91 9.59
C LEU A 224 -23.47 -10.67 8.34
N ARG A 225 -22.94 -9.94 7.34
CA ARG A 225 -23.66 -9.56 6.13
C ARG A 225 -24.35 -10.74 5.43
N PRO A 226 -23.70 -11.91 5.18
CA PRO A 226 -24.36 -13.02 4.51
C PRO A 226 -25.58 -13.57 5.26
N LYS A 227 -25.52 -13.60 6.60
CA LYS A 227 -26.62 -14.06 7.46
C LYS A 227 -27.83 -13.13 7.31
N TYR A 228 -27.63 -11.83 7.52
CA TYR A 228 -28.72 -10.85 7.48
C TYR A 228 -29.29 -10.64 6.09
N GLN A 229 -28.46 -10.70 5.05
CA GLN A 229 -28.93 -10.65 3.68
C GLN A 229 -29.89 -11.81 3.39
N LYS A 230 -29.52 -13.03 3.78
CA LYS A 230 -30.38 -14.22 3.61
C LYS A 230 -31.66 -14.12 4.43
N GLU A 231 -31.60 -13.64 5.68
CA GLU A 231 -32.80 -13.43 6.51
C GLU A 231 -33.78 -12.43 5.87
N PHE A 232 -33.25 -11.35 5.28
CA PHE A 232 -34.06 -10.36 4.58
C PHE A 232 -34.68 -10.92 3.29
N GLU A 233 -33.90 -11.64 2.48
CA GLU A 233 -34.38 -12.31 1.26
C GLU A 233 -35.49 -13.34 1.53
N MET A 234 -35.47 -13.98 2.70
CA MET A 234 -36.47 -14.99 3.12
C MET A 234 -37.69 -14.37 3.81
N MET A 235 -37.75 -13.05 4.00
CA MET A 235 -38.83 -12.42 4.75
C MET A 235 -40.13 -12.37 3.92
N PRO A 236 -41.29 -12.80 4.47
CA PRO A 236 -42.56 -12.68 3.77
C PRO A 236 -42.85 -11.22 3.37
N SER A 237 -43.38 -11.00 2.17
CA SER A 237 -43.63 -9.66 1.62
C SER A 237 -44.51 -8.79 2.51
N GLU A 238 -45.50 -9.37 3.18
CA GLU A 238 -46.39 -8.68 4.12
C GLU A 238 -45.66 -8.14 5.36
N ASN A 239 -44.60 -8.85 5.80
CA ASN A 239 -43.76 -8.45 6.93
C ASN A 239 -42.65 -7.47 6.52
N ALA A 240 -42.26 -7.46 5.25
CA ALA A 240 -41.21 -6.59 4.73
C ALA A 240 -41.54 -5.09 4.79
N TYR A 241 -42.83 -4.74 4.84
CA TYR A 241 -43.30 -3.36 4.94
C TYR A 241 -43.94 -3.04 6.30
N ASN A 242 -44.03 -4.01 7.22
CA ASN A 242 -44.55 -3.79 8.56
C ASN A 242 -43.47 -3.18 9.46
N LYS A 243 -43.71 -1.96 9.94
CA LYS A 243 -42.78 -1.21 10.81
C LYS A 243 -42.41 -1.95 12.11
N GLU A 244 -43.37 -2.64 12.72
CA GLU A 244 -43.14 -3.39 13.96
C GLU A 244 -42.27 -4.63 13.71
N ALA A 245 -42.57 -5.40 12.65
CA ALA A 245 -41.78 -6.56 12.27
C ALA A 245 -40.33 -6.18 11.91
N LEU A 246 -40.16 -5.09 11.15
CA LEU A 246 -38.84 -4.51 10.84
C LEU A 246 -38.13 -4.04 12.12
N GLY A 247 -38.84 -3.35 13.02
CA GLY A 247 -38.30 -2.88 14.30
C GLY A 247 -37.77 -4.02 15.17
N ASN A 248 -38.55 -5.09 15.33
CA ASN A 248 -38.14 -6.27 16.10
C ASN A 248 -36.89 -6.94 15.52
N LYS A 249 -36.78 -7.03 14.20
CA LYS A 249 -35.59 -7.55 13.52
C LYS A 249 -34.36 -6.67 13.71
N MET A 250 -34.51 -5.35 13.57
CA MET A 250 -33.42 -4.40 13.82
C MET A 250 -32.95 -4.46 15.28
N SER A 251 -33.87 -4.59 16.24
CA SER A 251 -33.50 -4.77 17.66
C SER A 251 -32.77 -6.08 17.92
N ALA A 252 -33.19 -7.19 17.28
CA ALA A 252 -32.46 -8.47 17.37
C ALA A 252 -31.03 -8.34 16.83
N MET A 253 -30.85 -7.64 15.70
CA MET A 253 -29.53 -7.36 15.13
C MET A 253 -28.66 -6.53 16.07
N GLN A 254 -29.23 -5.51 16.73
CA GLN A 254 -28.51 -4.70 17.71
C GLN A 254 -28.01 -5.55 18.90
N VAL A 255 -28.82 -6.49 19.38
CA VAL A 255 -28.42 -7.41 20.47
C VAL A 255 -27.27 -8.31 20.05
N GLU A 256 -27.33 -8.88 18.84
CA GLU A 256 -26.28 -9.75 18.33
C GLU A 256 -24.97 -8.99 18.08
N LEU A 257 -25.03 -7.80 17.49
CA LEU A 257 -23.85 -6.94 17.32
C LEU A 257 -23.22 -6.59 18.66
N LYS A 258 -24.03 -6.20 19.64
CA LYS A 258 -23.54 -5.91 21.00
C LYS A 258 -22.87 -7.14 21.62
N ALA A 259 -23.45 -8.32 21.46
CA ALA A 259 -22.87 -9.57 21.98
C ALA A 259 -21.52 -9.88 21.32
N LEU A 260 -21.41 -9.70 20.00
CA LEU A 260 -20.18 -9.91 19.24
C LEU A 260 -19.05 -8.97 19.68
N PHE A 261 -19.32 -7.67 19.78
CA PHE A 261 -18.35 -6.68 20.26
C PHE A 261 -18.00 -6.82 21.74
N SER A 262 -18.80 -7.54 22.52
CA SER A 262 -18.54 -7.78 23.94
C SER A 262 -17.68 -9.02 24.20
N GLN A 263 -17.34 -9.80 23.17
CA GLN A 263 -16.50 -10.99 23.34
C GLN A 263 -15.05 -10.58 23.58
N PRO A 264 -14.37 -11.09 24.64
CA PRO A 264 -12.97 -10.79 24.89
C PRO A 264 -12.06 -11.11 23.70
N GLN A 265 -12.40 -12.17 22.93
CA GLN A 265 -11.61 -12.62 21.79
C GLN A 265 -11.83 -11.79 20.51
N ALA A 266 -12.86 -10.92 20.46
CA ALA A 266 -13.18 -10.17 19.25
C ALA A 266 -12.02 -9.26 18.82
N VAL A 267 -11.32 -8.66 19.79
CA VAL A 267 -10.15 -7.82 19.51
C VAL A 267 -9.02 -8.64 18.91
N ASP A 268 -8.67 -9.76 19.53
CA ASP A 268 -7.58 -10.63 19.04
C ASP A 268 -7.90 -11.23 17.67
N GLU A 269 -9.16 -11.61 17.44
CA GLU A 269 -9.64 -12.08 16.14
C GLU A 269 -9.46 -11.00 15.06
N PHE A 270 -9.89 -9.77 15.34
CA PHE A 270 -9.74 -8.66 14.42
C PHE A 270 -8.28 -8.32 14.16
N ILE A 271 -7.43 -8.23 15.19
CA ILE A 271 -6.01 -7.94 15.03
C ILE A 271 -5.33 -9.04 14.18
N ASN A 272 -5.63 -10.31 14.44
CA ASN A 272 -5.09 -11.40 13.64
C ASN A 272 -5.56 -11.35 12.18
N TYR A 273 -6.83 -11.04 11.95
CA TYR A 273 -7.35 -10.81 10.60
C TYR A 273 -6.64 -9.64 9.92
N TYR A 274 -6.55 -8.50 10.59
CA TYR A 274 -5.97 -7.26 10.11
C TYR A 274 -4.49 -7.42 9.71
N LEU A 275 -3.73 -8.23 10.46
CA LEU A 275 -2.31 -8.48 10.18
C LEU A 275 -2.07 -9.56 9.11
N ASN A 276 -2.96 -10.55 8.99
CA ASN A 276 -2.75 -11.69 8.09
C ASN A 276 -3.41 -11.52 6.73
N GLU A 277 -4.58 -10.91 6.67
CA GLU A 277 -5.18 -10.59 5.40
C GLU A 277 -4.53 -9.36 4.80
N SER A 278 -4.28 -9.41 3.49
CA SER A 278 -4.25 -8.19 2.70
C SER A 278 -5.63 -7.57 2.91
N ILE A 279 -5.76 -6.64 3.87
CA ILE A 279 -6.95 -5.80 3.97
C ILE A 279 -7.22 -5.39 2.54
N SER A 280 -8.42 -5.73 2.12
CA SER A 280 -8.93 -5.42 0.82
C SER A 280 -9.04 -3.90 0.68
N ILE A 281 -7.89 -3.24 0.47
CA ILE A 281 -7.72 -2.14 -0.48
C ILE A 281 -7.97 -2.71 -1.91
N LYS A 282 -8.91 -3.66 -2.08
CA LYS A 282 -9.37 -4.11 -3.40
C LYS A 282 -10.41 -3.16 -3.97
N ASN A 283 -10.87 -2.15 -3.22
CA ASN A 283 -11.89 -1.20 -3.67
C ASN A 283 -11.56 0.28 -3.44
N THR A 284 -10.38 0.62 -2.93
CA THR A 284 -9.96 2.03 -2.84
C THR A 284 -8.61 2.18 -3.49
N THR A 285 -8.60 2.84 -4.65
CA THR A 285 -7.36 3.30 -5.25
C THR A 285 -6.65 4.18 -4.21
N PRO A 286 -5.40 3.88 -3.81
CA PRO A 286 -4.64 4.80 -2.97
C PRO A 286 -4.48 6.12 -3.75
N GLY A 287 -5.26 7.14 -3.37
CA GLY A 287 -5.40 8.41 -4.09
C GLY A 287 -6.79 9.04 -4.07
N GLU A 288 -7.85 8.33 -3.62
CA GLU A 288 -9.23 8.86 -3.63
C GLU A 288 -9.70 9.54 -2.34
N ARG A 289 -8.82 9.78 -1.37
CA ARG A 289 -9.12 10.69 -0.26
C ARG A 289 -8.00 11.70 -0.13
N ILE A 290 -8.15 12.81 -0.87
CA ILE A 290 -7.63 14.13 -0.50
C ILE A 290 -8.51 14.65 0.65
#